data_AF-A0A529VLZ1-F1
#
_entry.id   AF-A0A529VLZ1-F1
#
_cell.length_a   1.000
_cell.length_b   1.000
_cell.length_c   1.000
_cell.angle_alpha   90.00
_cell.angle_beta   90.00
_cell.angle_gamma   90.00
#
_symmetry.space_group_name_H-M   'P 1'
#
loop_
_entity.id
_entity.type
_entity.pdbx_description
1 polymer ?
#
loop_
_entity_poly.entity_id
_entity_poly.type
_entity_poly.pdbx_seq_one_letter_code
_entity_poly.pdbx_strand_id
1 'polypeptide(L)'
;MSAVQHDSELDAPGFVAQTAQLWTVAFSLLVLAAAVPWQARWGVISDTSWIITMCERMLGGDRLYVDLIETNPPFTPWMIMPAVALAHQLGVSPEIAVHVYAYAICLAGLGLAALIARQAGFAENRTLFSLLPLFLALLVIFPGNAFTQREHLGIALLLP
;
A
#
# COMPACT_ATOMS: atom_id res chain seq x y z
N MET A 1 -13.84 -11.67 61.92
CA MET A 1 -12.73 -10.87 61.34
C MET A 1 -12.55 -11.33 59.91
N SER A 2 -12.69 -10.39 58.98
CA SER A 2 -12.96 -10.60 57.55
C SER A 2 -11.79 -11.27 56.81
N ALA A 3 -12.09 -12.34 56.09
CA ALA A 3 -11.23 -12.96 55.10
C ALA A 3 -11.97 -12.95 53.76
N VAL A 4 -11.92 -11.82 53.05
CA VAL A 4 -12.21 -11.75 51.60
C VAL A 4 -11.40 -10.61 51.00
N GLN A 5 -10.22 -10.92 50.50
CA GLN A 5 -9.55 -10.12 49.49
C GLN A 5 -8.57 -11.03 48.76
N HIS A 6 -8.97 -11.58 47.62
CA HIS A 6 -8.12 -12.03 46.52
C HIS A 6 -9.06 -12.50 45.41
N ASP A 7 -9.39 -11.62 44.47
CA ASP A 7 -9.84 -11.96 43.11
C ASP A 7 -9.96 -10.64 42.33
N SER A 8 -8.81 -10.07 41.93
CA SER A 8 -8.79 -8.88 41.06
C SER A 8 -7.48 -8.72 40.27
N GLU A 9 -6.88 -9.82 39.78
CA GLU A 9 -5.64 -9.73 38.97
C GLU A 9 -5.63 -10.56 37.67
N LEU A 10 -6.70 -11.28 37.32
CA LEU A 10 -6.64 -12.24 36.21
C LEU A 10 -7.15 -11.73 34.83
N ASP A 11 -7.66 -10.51 34.70
CA ASP A 11 -8.26 -10.01 33.43
C ASP A 11 -7.51 -8.85 32.74
N ALA A 12 -6.50 -8.24 33.37
CA ALA A 12 -5.85 -7.02 32.86
C ALA A 12 -5.02 -7.16 31.56
N PRO A 13 -4.24 -8.24 31.32
CA PRO A 13 -3.31 -8.26 30.18
C PRO A 13 -4.01 -8.42 28.82
N GLY A 14 -5.15 -9.10 28.78
CA GLY A 14 -5.93 -9.30 27.55
C GLY A 14 -6.61 -8.02 27.05
N PHE A 15 -7.18 -7.23 27.97
CA PHE A 15 -7.88 -5.99 27.63
C PHE A 15 -6.94 -4.92 27.06
N VAL A 16 -5.74 -4.76 27.64
CA VAL A 16 -4.73 -3.80 27.16
C VAL A 16 -4.20 -4.20 25.78
N ALA A 17 -3.97 -5.49 25.54
CA ALA A 17 -3.53 -5.99 24.25
C ALA A 17 -4.60 -5.81 23.15
N GLN A 18 -5.87 -6.12 23.45
CA GLN A 18 -6.99 -5.89 22.53
C GLN A 18 -7.18 -4.41 22.22
N THR A 19 -7.12 -3.55 23.24
CA THR A 19 -7.25 -2.10 23.05
C THR A 19 -6.13 -1.55 22.17
N ALA A 20 -4.88 -1.98 22.40
CA ALA A 20 -3.75 -1.59 21.55
C ALA A 20 -3.92 -2.05 20.09
N GLN A 21 -4.44 -3.26 19.87
CA GLN A 21 -4.73 -3.77 18.52
C GLN A 21 -5.81 -2.95 17.82
N LEU A 22 -6.88 -2.59 18.52
CA LEU A 22 -7.94 -1.73 18.00
C LEU A 22 -7.39 -0.36 17.60
N TRP A 23 -6.52 0.25 18.41
CA TRP A 23 -5.89 1.52 18.06
C TRP A 23 -4.98 1.42 16.85
N THR A 24 -4.16 0.37 16.74
CA THR A 24 -3.32 0.14 15.55
C THR A 24 -4.16 0.05 14.27
N VAL A 25 -5.28 -0.69 14.32
CA VAL A 25 -6.19 -0.80 13.17
C VAL A 25 -6.85 0.55 12.88
N ALA A 26 -7.37 1.23 13.91
CA ALA A 26 -8.01 2.53 13.76
C ALA A 26 -7.07 3.58 13.16
N PHE A 27 -5.81 3.65 13.61
CA PHE A 27 -4.81 4.56 13.04
C PHE A 27 -4.43 4.18 11.61
N SER A 28 -4.34 2.88 11.29
CA SER A 28 -4.07 2.44 9.91
C SER A 28 -5.19 2.86 8.96
N LEU A 29 -6.45 2.72 9.39
CA LEU A 29 -7.62 3.18 8.63
C LEU A 29 -7.64 4.70 8.49
N LEU A 30 -7.29 5.44 9.55
CA LEU A 30 -7.18 6.89 9.51
C LEU A 30 -6.09 7.34 8.51
N VAL A 31 -4.95 6.67 8.50
CA VAL A 31 -3.86 6.92 7.55
C VAL A 31 -4.33 6.70 6.11
N LEU A 32 -5.04 5.60 5.82
CA LEU A 32 -5.59 5.34 4.49
C LEU A 32 -6.61 6.41 4.09
N ALA A 33 -7.53 6.75 4.98
CA ALA A 33 -8.55 7.76 4.73
C ALA A 33 -7.93 9.15 4.46
N ALA A 34 -6.88 9.52 5.20
CA ALA A 34 -6.15 10.76 4.99
C ALA A 34 -5.30 10.75 3.71
N ALA A 35 -4.76 9.58 3.34
CA ALA A 35 -3.92 9.43 2.16
C ALA A 35 -4.69 9.70 0.85
N VAL A 36 -5.96 9.29 0.76
CA VAL A 36 -6.75 9.45 -0.48
C VAL A 36 -6.82 10.91 -0.96
N PRO A 37 -7.35 11.88 -0.18
CA PRO A 37 -7.37 13.27 -0.60
C PRO A 37 -5.97 13.88 -0.69
N TRP A 38 -5.03 13.40 0.14
CA TRP A 38 -3.64 13.86 0.10
C TRP A 38 -2.94 13.51 -1.21
N GLN A 39 -3.15 12.32 -1.75
CA GLN A 39 -2.57 11.92 -3.03
C GLN A 39 -3.34 12.48 -4.22
N ALA A 40 -4.67 12.52 -4.13
CA ALA A 40 -5.52 13.08 -5.18
C ALA A 40 -5.19 14.54 -5.52
N ARG A 41 -4.64 15.33 -4.58
CA ARG A 41 -4.25 16.72 -4.84
C ARG A 41 -3.16 16.90 -5.89
N TRP A 42 -2.37 15.86 -6.15
CA TRP A 42 -1.31 15.89 -7.16
C TRP A 42 -1.83 15.51 -8.56
N GLY A 43 -3.01 14.89 -8.64
CA GLY A 43 -3.49 14.28 -9.87
C GLY A 43 -2.55 13.18 -10.37
N VAL A 44 -2.63 12.86 -11.66
CA VAL A 44 -1.65 11.99 -12.32
C VAL A 44 -0.52 12.84 -12.88
N ILE A 45 0.70 12.63 -12.38
CA ILE A 45 1.89 13.31 -12.87
C ILE A 45 2.25 12.87 -14.29
N SER A 46 3.01 13.70 -15.01
CA SER A 46 3.38 13.48 -16.42
C SER A 46 3.96 12.09 -16.68
N ASP A 47 4.83 11.60 -15.81
CA ASP A 47 5.52 10.32 -16.00
C ASP A 47 4.52 9.16 -15.93
N THR A 48 3.66 9.14 -14.92
CA THR A 48 2.61 8.12 -14.78
C THR A 48 1.59 8.23 -15.91
N SER A 49 1.19 9.45 -16.30
CA SER A 49 0.27 9.68 -17.42
C SER A 49 0.83 9.12 -18.72
N TRP A 50 2.11 9.35 -19.00
CA TRP A 50 2.77 8.80 -20.18
C TRP A 50 2.75 7.27 -20.17
N ILE A 51 3.06 6.64 -19.03
CA ILE A 51 3.01 5.18 -18.89
C ILE A 51 1.59 4.63 -19.08
N ILE A 52 0.55 5.32 -18.58
CA ILE A 52 -0.84 4.96 -18.82
C ILE A 52 -1.13 4.99 -20.33
N THR A 53 -0.83 6.11 -21.00
CA THR A 53 -1.02 6.25 -22.45
C THR A 53 -0.28 5.17 -23.23
N MET A 54 0.96 4.84 -22.84
CA MET A 54 1.69 3.75 -23.45
C MET A 54 0.99 2.41 -23.28
N CYS A 55 0.49 2.10 -22.08
CA CYS A 55 -0.26 0.87 -21.83
C CYS A 55 -1.53 0.80 -22.68
N GLU A 56 -2.29 1.89 -22.79
CA GLU A 56 -3.48 1.97 -23.63
C GLU A 56 -3.16 1.69 -25.11
N ARG A 57 -2.09 2.31 -25.62
CA ARG A 57 -1.60 2.09 -26.99
C ARG A 57 -1.11 0.66 -27.22
N MET A 58 -0.40 0.09 -26.26
CA MET A 58 0.04 -1.31 -26.31
C MET A 58 -1.14 -2.27 -26.31
N LEU A 59 -2.17 -2.02 -25.50
CA LEU A 59 -3.42 -2.78 -25.51
C LEU A 59 -4.17 -2.62 -26.85
N GLY A 60 -3.99 -1.49 -27.54
CA GLY A 60 -4.46 -1.23 -28.90
C GLY A 60 -3.63 -1.87 -30.03
N GLY A 61 -2.49 -2.50 -29.70
CA GLY A 61 -1.63 -3.22 -30.65
C GLY A 61 -0.27 -2.60 -30.93
N ASP A 62 0.05 -1.43 -30.38
CA ASP A 62 1.36 -0.79 -30.56
C ASP A 62 2.46 -1.58 -29.84
N ARG A 63 3.66 -1.62 -30.43
CA ARG A 63 4.80 -2.36 -29.88
C ARG A 63 5.75 -1.43 -29.12
N LEU A 64 5.99 -1.75 -27.86
CA LEU A 64 6.97 -1.07 -27.00
C LEU A 64 8.37 -1.08 -27.64
N TYR A 65 9.03 0.09 -27.66
CA TYR A 65 10.32 0.38 -28.30
C TYR A 65 10.37 0.29 -29.83
N VAL A 66 9.24 0.06 -30.49
CA VAL A 66 9.14 0.14 -31.95
C VAL A 66 8.24 1.32 -32.32
N ASP A 67 6.99 1.27 -31.88
CA ASP A 67 5.98 2.31 -32.13
C ASP A 67 5.91 3.32 -30.99
N LEU A 68 6.36 2.91 -29.80
CA LEU A 68 6.40 3.70 -28.57
C LEU A 68 7.83 3.86 -28.09
N ILE A 69 8.34 5.10 -28.10
CA ILE A 69 9.69 5.40 -27.63
C ILE A 69 9.65 5.65 -26.13
N GLU A 70 10.39 4.84 -25.39
CA GLU A 70 10.57 4.95 -23.94
C GLU A 70 12.05 4.76 -23.63
N THR A 71 12.58 5.56 -22.71
CA THR A 71 13.99 5.49 -22.31
C THR A 71 14.19 4.56 -21.12
N ASN A 72 13.16 4.37 -20.30
CA ASN A 72 13.18 3.45 -19.19
C ASN A 72 13.14 1.99 -19.66
N PRO A 73 13.66 1.04 -18.85
CA PRO A 73 13.49 -0.39 -19.08
C PRO A 73 12.01 -0.81 -19.12
N PRO A 74 11.67 -1.95 -19.76
CA PRO A 74 10.29 -2.31 -20.08
C PRO A 74 9.43 -2.58 -18.85
N PHE A 75 10.05 -2.76 -17.69
CA PHE A 75 9.37 -3.15 -16.47
C PHE A 75 8.23 -2.20 -16.08
N THR A 76 8.41 -0.89 -16.25
CA THR A 76 7.42 0.12 -15.82
C THR A 76 6.06 -0.05 -16.51
N PRO A 77 5.95 -0.02 -17.85
CA PRO A 77 4.67 -0.23 -18.51
C PRO A 77 4.07 -1.62 -18.20
N TRP A 78 4.88 -2.68 -18.14
CA TRP A 78 4.36 -4.01 -17.78
C TRP A 78 3.82 -4.09 -16.35
N MET A 79 4.40 -3.34 -15.41
CA MET A 79 3.91 -3.29 -14.03
C MET A 79 2.57 -2.54 -13.91
N ILE A 80 2.35 -1.51 -14.72
CA ILE A 80 1.14 -0.67 -14.72
C ILE A 80 0.03 -1.26 -15.61
N MET A 81 0.38 -2.01 -16.65
CA MET A 81 -0.54 -2.59 -17.62
C MET A 81 -1.72 -3.38 -17.01
N PRO A 82 -1.55 -4.21 -15.97
CA PRO A 82 -2.68 -4.89 -15.35
C PRO A 82 -3.77 -3.94 -14.85
N ALA A 83 -3.37 -2.80 -14.26
CA ALA A 83 -4.32 -1.80 -13.78
C ALA A 83 -5.07 -1.12 -14.94
N VAL A 84 -4.36 -0.78 -16.01
CA VAL A 84 -4.95 -0.14 -17.21
C VAL A 84 -5.88 -1.11 -17.94
N ALA A 85 -5.48 -2.37 -18.10
CA ALA A 85 -6.31 -3.41 -18.70
C ALA A 85 -7.59 -3.65 -17.90
N LEU A 86 -7.50 -3.72 -16.57
CA LEU A 86 -8.67 -3.82 -15.70
C LEU A 86 -9.57 -2.58 -15.79
N ALA A 87 -8.98 -1.38 -15.89
CA ALA A 87 -9.75 -0.16 -16.07
C ALA A 87 -10.63 -0.20 -17.32
N HIS A 88 -10.06 -0.66 -18.45
CA HIS A 88 -10.78 -0.83 -19.72
C HIS A 88 -11.90 -1.87 -19.61
N GLN A 89 -11.65 -2.99 -18.93
CA GLN A 89 -12.66 -4.03 -18.71
C GLN A 89 -13.83 -3.55 -17.84
N LEU A 90 -13.54 -2.71 -16.85
CA LEU A 90 -14.53 -2.18 -15.91
C LEU A 90 -15.19 -0.86 -16.39
N GLY A 91 -14.70 -0.27 -17.48
CA GLY A 91 -15.19 1.02 -17.98
C GLY A 91 -14.91 2.20 -17.04
N VAL A 92 -13.83 2.13 -16.26
CA VAL A 92 -13.40 3.20 -15.34
C VAL A 92 -12.16 3.92 -15.86
N SER A 93 -11.89 5.11 -15.34
CA SER A 93 -10.67 5.86 -15.70
C SER A 93 -9.41 5.07 -15.31
N PRO A 94 -8.45 4.89 -16.24
CA PRO A 94 -7.16 4.25 -15.95
C PRO A 94 -6.38 4.96 -14.84
N GLU A 95 -6.49 6.28 -14.75
CA GLU A 95 -5.85 7.10 -13.70
C GLU A 95 -6.31 6.70 -12.30
N ILE A 96 -7.61 6.51 -12.13
CA ILE A 96 -8.21 6.05 -10.87
C ILE A 96 -7.78 4.61 -10.59
N ALA A 97 -7.84 3.75 -11.60
CA ALA A 97 -7.45 2.35 -11.45
C ALA A 97 -5.98 2.20 -11.04
N VAL A 98 -5.07 2.98 -11.63
CA VAL A 98 -3.65 3.00 -11.27
C VAL A 98 -3.43 3.49 -9.84
N HIS A 99 -4.16 4.52 -9.38
CA HIS A 99 -4.09 4.96 -7.99
C HIS A 99 -4.56 3.86 -7.01
N VAL A 100 -5.71 3.24 -7.29
CA VAL A 100 -6.23 2.12 -6.48
C VAL A 100 -5.25 0.95 -6.48
N TYR A 101 -4.65 0.66 -7.63
CA TYR A 101 -3.65 -0.38 -7.78
C TYR A 101 -2.38 -0.09 -6.96
N ALA A 102 -1.92 1.16 -6.90
CA ALA A 102 -0.79 1.56 -6.06
C ALA A 102 -1.08 1.34 -4.56
N TYR A 103 -2.29 1.67 -4.09
CA TYR A 103 -2.71 1.34 -2.72
C TYR A 103 -2.73 -0.18 -2.48
N ALA A 104 -3.27 -0.95 -3.44
CA ALA A 104 -3.30 -2.40 -3.34
C ALA A 104 -1.89 -3.00 -3.24
N ILE A 105 -0.93 -2.51 -4.05
CA ILE A 105 0.49 -2.90 -3.96
C ILE A 105 1.07 -2.57 -2.59
N CYS A 106 0.85 -1.35 -2.08
CA CYS A 106 1.35 -0.94 -0.76
C CYS A 106 0.81 -1.83 0.36
N LEU A 107 -0.48 -2.15 0.33
CA LEU A 107 -1.12 -3.01 1.32
C LEU A 107 -0.65 -4.46 1.20
N ALA A 108 -0.51 -4.98 -0.03
CA ALA A 108 -0.01 -6.33 -0.26
C ALA A 108 1.45 -6.47 0.19
N GLY A 109 2.31 -5.54 -0.18
CA GLY A 109 3.73 -5.51 0.21
C GLY A 109 3.90 -5.44 1.73
N LEU A 110 3.23 -4.49 2.39
CA LEU A 110 3.28 -4.37 3.85
C LEU A 110 2.67 -5.59 4.55
N GLY A 111 1.59 -6.15 4.00
CA GLY A 111 0.95 -7.35 4.53
C GLY A 111 1.86 -8.57 4.44
N LEU A 112 2.52 -8.79 3.29
CA LEU A 112 3.50 -9.85 3.12
C LEU A 112 4.69 -9.69 4.07
N ALA A 113 5.21 -8.47 4.22
CA ALA A 113 6.29 -8.20 5.16
C ALA A 113 5.91 -8.49 6.60
N ALA A 114 4.69 -8.11 7.01
CA ALA A 114 4.17 -8.42 8.33
C ALA A 114 3.99 -9.94 8.53
N LEU A 115 3.57 -10.67 7.49
CA LEU A 115 3.46 -12.13 7.52
C LEU A 115 4.84 -12.79 7.68
N ILE A 116 5.85 -12.33 6.94
CA ILE A 116 7.22 -12.86 7.00
C ILE A 116 7.82 -12.59 8.38
N ALA A 117 7.74 -11.37 8.89
CA ALA A 117 8.22 -11.01 10.24
C ALA A 117 7.55 -11.87 11.34
N ARG A 118 6.23 -12.09 11.21
CA ARG A 118 5.49 -12.95 12.13
C ARG A 118 5.97 -14.40 12.07
N GLN A 119 6.20 -14.95 10.88
CA GLN A 119 6.69 -16.32 10.69
C GLN A 119 8.14 -16.50 11.15
N ALA A 120 8.98 -15.46 11.00
CA ALA A 120 10.35 -15.46 11.48
C ALA A 120 10.46 -15.50 13.02
N GLY A 121 9.35 -15.22 13.74
CA GLY A 121 9.30 -15.34 15.19
C GLY A 121 10.09 -14.28 15.94
N PHE A 122 10.28 -13.09 15.34
CA PHE A 122 10.98 -11.98 15.99
C PHE A 122 10.36 -11.60 17.33
N ALA A 123 11.20 -11.29 18.32
CA ALA A 123 10.77 -10.84 19.64
C ALA A 123 10.03 -9.49 19.54
N GLU A 124 10.35 -8.69 18.53
CA GLU A 124 9.85 -7.36 18.26
C GLU A 124 8.49 -7.36 17.54
N ASN A 125 7.92 -8.52 17.19
CA ASN A 125 6.69 -8.61 16.40
C ASN A 125 5.52 -7.79 16.96
N ARG A 126 5.40 -7.69 18.29
CA ARG A 126 4.39 -6.84 18.93
C ARG A 126 4.64 -5.36 18.66
N THR A 127 5.88 -4.92 18.76
CA THR A 127 6.30 -3.54 18.47
C THR A 127 6.12 -3.23 16.98
N LEU A 128 6.55 -4.12 16.09
CA LEU A 128 6.38 -3.99 14.64
C LEU A 128 4.91 -3.86 14.26
N PHE A 129 4.03 -4.66 14.87
CA PHE A 129 2.59 -4.54 14.67
C PHE A 129 2.07 -3.16 15.09
N SER A 130 2.45 -2.66 16.26
CA SER A 130 2.05 -1.31 16.71
C SER A 130 2.58 -0.18 15.81
N LEU A 131 3.67 -0.41 15.06
CA LEU A 131 4.24 0.54 14.10
C LEU A 131 3.63 0.45 12.69
N LEU A 132 2.71 -0.48 12.41
CA LEU A 132 2.05 -0.60 11.10
C LEU A 132 1.46 0.71 10.56
N PRO A 133 0.80 1.58 11.35
CA PRO A 133 0.30 2.85 10.85
C PRO A 133 1.41 3.77 10.34
N LEU A 134 2.58 3.73 10.98
CA LEU A 134 3.74 4.51 10.56
C LEU A 134 4.29 3.97 9.24
N PHE A 135 4.51 2.66 9.14
CA PHE A 135 4.98 2.05 7.89
C PHE A 135 4.01 2.30 6.74
N LEU A 136 2.72 2.19 7.00
CA LEU A 136 1.69 2.50 6.03
C LEU A 136 1.75 3.98 5.62
N ALA A 137 1.87 4.91 6.57
CA ALA A 137 1.98 6.34 6.25
C ALA A 137 3.23 6.66 5.40
N LEU A 138 4.36 5.99 5.65
CA LEU A 138 5.56 6.09 4.83
C LEU A 138 5.33 5.58 3.40
N LEU A 139 4.47 4.58 3.22
CA LEU A 139 4.15 4.06 1.89
C LEU A 139 3.06 4.86 1.17
N VAL A 140 2.11 5.47 1.87
CA VAL A 140 0.91 6.05 1.22
C VAL A 140 0.70 7.54 1.42
N ILE A 141 1.39 8.19 2.36
CA ILE A 141 1.34 9.65 2.55
C ILE A 141 2.63 10.29 2.07
N PHE A 142 3.77 9.74 2.49
CA PHE A 142 5.09 10.30 2.22
C PHE A 142 5.47 10.45 0.73
N PRO A 143 5.12 9.53 -0.19
CA PRO A 143 5.58 9.61 -1.59
C PRO A 143 5.14 10.86 -2.33
N GLY A 144 4.03 11.49 -1.91
CA GLY A 144 3.45 12.64 -2.57
C GLY A 144 3.30 12.44 -4.08
N ASN A 145 3.87 13.33 -4.88
CA ASN A 145 3.76 13.27 -6.34
C ASN A 145 4.36 11.99 -6.96
N ALA A 146 5.18 11.23 -6.22
CA ALA A 146 5.77 9.97 -6.66
C ALA A 146 4.91 8.72 -6.35
N PHE A 147 3.69 8.86 -5.80
CA PHE A 147 2.86 7.76 -5.29
C PHE A 147 2.46 6.66 -6.30
N THR A 148 2.71 6.87 -7.59
CA THR A 148 2.44 5.88 -8.65
C THR A 148 3.68 5.55 -9.48
N GLN A 149 4.84 6.08 -9.10
CA GLN A 149 6.09 5.85 -9.81
C GLN A 149 6.65 4.46 -9.50
N ARG A 150 7.46 3.95 -10.43
CA ARG A 150 8.05 2.61 -10.34
C ARG A 150 8.93 2.41 -9.11
N GLU A 151 9.66 3.43 -8.70
CA GLU A 151 10.57 3.38 -7.55
C GLU A 151 9.77 3.21 -6.26
N HIS A 152 8.66 3.93 -6.14
CA HIS A 152 7.75 3.83 -5.00
C HIS A 152 7.07 2.46 -4.93
N LEU A 153 6.49 1.99 -6.03
CA LEU A 153 5.86 0.67 -6.09
C LEU A 153 6.89 -0.46 -5.87
N GLY A 154 8.12 -0.28 -6.37
CA GLY A 154 9.23 -1.18 -6.14
C GLY A 154 9.60 -1.29 -4.66
N ILE A 155 9.65 -0.17 -3.92
CA ILE A 155 9.88 -0.17 -2.47
C ILE A 155 8.80 -1.00 -1.75
N ALA A 156 7.52 -0.81 -2.09
CA ALA A 156 6.44 -1.56 -1.48
C ALA A 156 6.53 -3.07 -1.76
N LEU A 157 6.84 -3.46 -2.99
CA LEU A 157 6.93 -4.87 -3.41
C LEU A 157 8.17 -5.59 -2.87
N LEU A 158 9.24 -4.86 -2.55
CA LEU A 158 10.52 -5.40 -2.10
C LEU A 158 10.71 -5.28 -0.58
N LEU A 159 9.65 -5.00 0.18
CA LEU A 159 9.69 -5.13 1.63
C LEU A 159 10.02 -6.59 2.02
N PRO A 160 10.85 -6.79 3.06
CA PRO A 160 11.35 -8.11 3.47
C PRO A 160 10.27 -8.99 4.10
#